data_AF-A0A290HRS4-F1
#
_entry.id   AF-A0A290HRS4-F1
#
_cell.length_a   1.000
_cell.length_b   1.000
_cell.length_c   1.000
_cell.angle_alpha   90.00
_cell.angle_beta   90.00
_cell.angle_gamma   90.00
#
_symmetry.space_group_name_H-M   'P 1'
#
loop_
_entity.id
_entity.type
_entity.pdbx_description
1 polymer ?
#
loop_
_entity_poly.entity_id
_entity_poly.type
_entity_poly.pdbx_seq_one_letter_code
_entity_poly.pdbx_strand_id
1 'polypeptide(L)' 'MRNDKVLTVMSDEFRASYDFYEEYDDMVIHKISRQIFKLNFVHGMAQLVPVSNDAAITKIESSMQSFVDMLKKQGF' A
#
# COMPACT_ATOMS: atom_id res chain seq x y z
N MET A 1 -15.13 13.51 -4.37
CA MET A 1 -13.97 13.92 -3.57
C MET A 1 -13.62 12.75 -2.64
N ARG A 2 -12.65 11.90 -3.02
CA ARG A 2 -12.13 10.87 -2.11
C ARG A 2 -11.22 11.61 -1.13
N ASN A 3 -11.70 11.78 0.10
CA ASN A 3 -10.88 12.30 1.18
C ASN A 3 -9.86 11.22 1.52
N ASP A 4 -8.70 11.25 0.86
CA ASP A 4 -7.50 10.51 1.27
C ASP A 4 -7.03 11.10 2.60
N LYS A 5 -7.74 10.75 3.68
CA LYS A 5 -7.43 11.20 5.03
C LYS A 5 -6.10 10.55 5.42
N VAL A 6 -5.06 11.37 5.39
CA VAL A 6 -3.76 11.04 5.96
C VAL A 6 -3.94 10.80 7.45
N LEU A 7 -3.64 9.58 7.88
CA LEU A 7 -3.64 9.21 9.30
C LEU A 7 -2.28 9.58 9.87
N THR A 8 -2.25 10.44 10.88
CA THR A 8 -1.03 10.68 11.65
C THR A 8 -1.08 9.77 12.86
N VAL A 9 -0.13 8.85 12.97
CA VAL A 9 -0.07 7.86 14.05
C VAL A 9 1.18 8.08 14.90
N MET A 10 1.03 7.90 16.20
CA MET A 10 2.14 7.98 17.14
C MET A 10 3.04 6.73 17.00
N SER A 11 4.33 6.86 17.34
CA SER A 11 5.29 5.76 17.15
C SER A 11 4.91 4.46 17.89
N ASP A 12 4.32 4.59 19.08
CA ASP A 12 3.90 3.43 19.88
C ASP A 12 2.71 2.71 19.25
N GLU A 13 1.72 3.48 18.77
CA GLU A 13 0.55 2.95 18.05
C GLU A 13 0.98 2.30 16.72
N PHE A 14 1.91 2.94 16.00
CA PHE A 14 2.45 2.42 14.76
C PHE A 14 3.11 1.04 14.97
N ARG A 15 3.99 0.91 15.96
CA ARG A 15 4.67 -0.37 16.27
C ARG A 15 3.72 -1.46 16.76
N ALA A 16 2.66 -1.07 17.48
CA ALA A 16 1.68 -2.02 17.98
C ALA A 16 0.81 -2.59 16.84
N SER A 17 0.33 -1.71 15.96
CA SER A 17 -0.78 -2.03 15.03
C SER A 17 -0.37 -2.24 13.58
N TYR A 18 0.85 -1.88 13.18
CA TYR A 18 1.31 -1.95 11.80
C TYR A 18 2.60 -2.76 11.68
N ASP A 19 2.72 -3.49 10.58
CA ASP A 19 3.95 -4.17 10.15
C ASP A 19 4.43 -3.59 8.82
N PHE A 20 5.74 -3.61 8.60
CA PHE A 20 6.31 -3.28 7.30
C PHE A 20 5.94 -4.34 6.28
N TYR A 21 5.61 -3.89 5.07
CA TYR A 21 5.32 -4.80 3.97
C TYR A 21 6.65 -5.26 3.36
N GLU A 22 6.95 -6.56 3.45
CA GLU A 22 8.29 -7.12 3.17
C GLU A 22 8.88 -6.78 1.79
N GLU A 23 8.04 -6.45 0.82
CA GLU A 23 8.46 -6.10 -0.55
C GLU A 23 8.57 -4.59 -0.82
N TYR A 24 8.15 -3.73 0.11
CA TYR A 24 8.08 -2.28 -0.08
C TYR A 24 8.45 -1.52 1.19
N ASP A 25 9.63 -0.88 1.18
CA ASP A 25 10.18 -0.11 2.31
C ASP A 25 9.32 1.08 2.75
N ASP A 26 8.47 1.61 1.87
CA ASP A 26 7.57 2.73 2.13
C ASP A 26 6.11 2.31 2.36
N MET A 27 5.84 1.01 2.55
CA MET A 27 4.50 0.50 2.79
C MET A 27 4.40 -0.28 4.09
N VAL A 28 3.24 -0.13 4.72
CA VAL A 28 2.91 -0.82 5.97
C VAL A 28 1.51 -1.40 5.88
N ILE A 29 1.31 -2.51 6.56
CA ILE A 29 0.02 -3.19 6.64
C ILE A 29 -0.49 -3.13 8.08
N HIS A 30 -1.75 -2.74 8.24
CA HIS A 30 -2.40 -2.80 9.53
C HIS A 30 -2.74 -4.25 9.89
N LYS A 31 -2.29 -4.72 11.04
CA LYS A 31 -2.36 -6.14 11.46
C LYS A 31 -3.78 -6.70 11.47
N ILE A 32 -4.76 -5.91 11.92
CA ILE A 32 -6.14 -6.36 12.11
C ILE A 32 -6.97 -6.22 10.82
N SER A 33 -6.95 -5.04 10.21
CA SER A 33 -7.78 -4.76 9.02
C SER A 33 -7.14 -5.23 7.71
N ARG A 34 -5.86 -5.62 7.76
CA ARG A 34 -5.01 -5.92 6.59
C ARG A 34 -4.97 -4.81 5.55
N GLN A 35 -5.32 -3.58 5.92
CA GLN A 35 -5.27 -2.45 5.02
C GLN A 35 -3.82 -1.98 4.85
N ILE A 36 -3.44 -1.70 3.60
CA ILE A 36 -2.10 -1.22 3.25
C ILE A 36 -2.10 0.31 3.24
N PHE A 37 -1.04 0.88 3.79
CA PHE A 37 -0.79 2.31 3.85
C PHE A 37 0.59 2.62 3.32
N LYS A 38 0.72 3.74 2.62
CA LYS A 38 2.02 4.33 2.32
C LYS A 38 2.47 5.13 3.53
N LEU A 39 3.68 4.84 4.00
CA LEU A 39 4.32 5.51 5.13
C LEU A 39 5.13 6.70 4.61
N ASN A 40 4.80 7.89 5.12
CA ASN A 40 5.56 9.11 4.91
C ASN A 40 6.08 9.62 6.25
N PHE A 41 7.33 10.08 6.30
CA PHE A 41 7.87 10.75 7.47
C PHE A 41 7.92 12.25 7.21
N VAL A 42 7.08 13.00 7.91
CA VAL A 42 6.96 14.46 7.76
C VAL A 42 7.15 15.10 9.13
N HIS A 43 8.15 15.97 9.26
CA HIS A 43 8.50 16.65 10.53
C HIS A 43 8.69 15.70 11.73
N GLY A 44 9.25 14.51 11.50
CA GLY A 44 9.47 13.49 12.54
C GLY A 44 8.23 12.69 12.92
N MET A 45 7.09 12.88 12.23
CA MET A 45 5.86 12.13 12.45
C MET A 45 5.61 11.13 11.32
N ALA A 46 5.10 9.94 11.67
CA ALA A 46 4.66 8.94 10.72
C ALA A 46 3.25 9.27 10.22
N GLN A 47 3.16 9.53 8.91
CA GLN A 47 1.92 9.77 8.19
C GLN A 47 1.60 8.55 7.33
N LEU A 48 0.44 7.96 7.57
CA LEU A 48 -0.08 6.82 6.84
C LEU A 48 -1.14 7.28 5.86
N VAL A 49 -0.85 7.12 4.58
CA VAL A 49 -1.81 7.40 3.51
C VAL A 49 -2.46 6.08 3.11
N PRO A 50 -3.77 5.91 3.29
CA PRO A 50 -4.45 4.68 2.90
C PRO A 50 -4.26 4.46 1.41
N VAL A 51 -3.66 3.31 1.06
CA VAL A 51 -3.68 2.87 -0.32
C VAL A 51 -5.08 2.29 -0.52
N SER A 52 -5.88 2.96 -1.34
CA SER A 52 -7.20 2.43 -1.72
C SER A 52 -6.99 1.01 -2.24
N ASN A 53 -7.63 0.00 -1.62
CA ASN A 53 -7.56 -1.37 -2.10
C ASN A 53 -7.89 -1.44 -3.59
N ASP A 54 -8.85 -0.63 -4.08
CA ASP A 54 -9.12 -0.49 -5.51
C ASP A 54 -7.90 -0.05 -6.32
N ALA A 55 -7.14 0.96 -5.88
CA ALA A 55 -6.01 1.46 -6.66
C ALA A 55 -4.82 0.47 -6.65
N ALA A 56 -4.57 -0.21 -5.53
CA ALA A 56 -3.56 -1.26 -5.45
C ALA A 56 -3.98 -2.49 -6.27
N ILE A 57 -5.23 -2.94 -6.13
CA ILE A 57 -5.79 -4.07 -6.89
C ILE A 57 -5.81 -3.73 -8.38
N THR A 58 -6.31 -2.58 -8.81
CA THR A 58 -6.30 -2.17 -10.22
C THR A 58 -4.86 -2.05 -10.76
N LYS A 59 -3.89 -1.62 -9.96
CA LYS A 59 -2.47 -1.58 -10.38
C LYS A 59 -1.87 -2.98 -10.49
N ILE A 60 -2.21 -3.91 -9.60
CA ILE A 60 -1.83 -5.32 -9.67
C ILE A 60 -2.50 -5.99 -10.87
N GLU A 61 -3.81 -5.81 -11.04
CA GLU A 61 -4.60 -6.35 -12.16
C GLU A 61 -4.11 -5.81 -13.50
N SER A 62 -3.85 -4.51 -13.64
CA SER A 62 -3.30 -3.93 -14.88
C SER A 62 -1.87 -4.39 -15.16
N SER A 63 -1.04 -4.55 -14.12
CA SER A 63 0.31 -5.11 -14.26
C SER A 63 0.28 -6.58 -14.65
N MET A 64 -0.62 -7.38 -14.06
CA MET A 64 -0.85 -8.77 -14.42
C MET A 64 -1.45 -8.91 -15.83
N GLN A 65 -2.37 -8.04 -16.22
CA GLN A 65 -2.95 -8.02 -17.56
C GLN A 65 -1.87 -7.73 -18.61
N SER A 66 -0.98 -6.77 -18.33
CA SER A 66 0.17 -6.47 -19.20
C SER A 66 1.12 -7.66 -19.32
N PHE A 67 1.33 -8.41 -18.22
CA PHE A 67 2.13 -9.64 -18.22
C PHE A 67 1.45 -10.77 -19.01
N VAL A 68 0.14 -10.96 -18.86
CA VAL A 68 -0.65 -11.93 -19.63
C VAL A 68 -0.65 -11.60 -21.12
N ASP A 69 -0.78 -10.32 -21.48
CA ASP A 69 -0.75 -9.88 -22.88
C ASP A 69 0.64 -10.08 -23.50
N MET A 70 1.71 -9.92 -22.70
CA MET A 70 3.07 -10.24 -23.11
C MET A 70 3.25 -11.75 -23.37
N LEU A 71 2.73 -12.61 -22.49
CA LEU A 71 2.78 -14.07 -22.67
C LEU A 71 2.04 -14.51 -23.94
N LYS A 72 0.84 -13.98 -24.18
CA LYS A 72 0.07 -14.23 -25.42
C LYS A 72 0.82 -13.79 -26.67
N LYS A 73 1.52 -12.65 -26.63
CA LYS A 73 2.37 -12.19 -27.75
C LYS A 73 3.58 -13.09 -28.00
N GLN A 74 4.09 -13.74 -26.96
CA GLN A 74 5.18 -14.71 -27.06
C GLN A 74 4.71 -16.12 -27.45
N GLY A 75 3.40 -16.34 -27.57
CA GLY A 75 2.82 -17.61 -28.04
C GLY A 75 2.70 -18.69 -26.97
N PHE A 76 2.69 -18.30 -25.68
CA PHE A 76 2.36 -19.18 -24.55
C PHE A 76 0.85 -19.30 -24.34
#